data_AF-U6F7M1-F1
#
_entry.id   AF-U6F7M1-F1
#
_cell.length_a   1.000
_cell.length_b   1.000
_cell.length_c   1.000
_cell.angle_alpha   90.00
_cell.angle_beta   90.00
_cell.angle_gamma   90.00
#
_symmetry.space_group_name_H-M   'P 1'
#
loop_
_entity.id
_entity.type
_entity.pdbx_description
1 polymer ?
#
loop_
_entity_poly.entity_id
_entity_poly.type
_entity_poly.pdbx_seq_one_letter_code
_entity_poly.pdbx_strand_id
1 'polypeptide(L)'
;MKNRIKELRLKNHLTLRRLGKELDMYDSRISQYETGKRQPNIETWQKLADYFNVSVPYLQGFININIPNNFKFNSKKDAIDCIEKIMKALDISKEDLEKSIKDEKQD
;
A
#
# COMPACT_ATOMS: atom_id res chain seq x y z
N MET A 1 -2.08 3.89 15.42
CA MET A 1 -1.38 3.85 14.11
C MET A 1 -2.15 4.72 13.13
N LYS A 2 -1.48 5.57 12.34
CA LYS A 2 -2.13 6.53 11.43
C LYS A 2 -2.25 5.91 10.04
N ASN A 3 -3.45 5.89 9.47
CA ASN A 3 -3.66 5.43 8.08
C ASN A 3 -3.14 6.45 7.05
N ARG A 4 -3.06 6.03 5.79
CA ARG A 4 -2.53 6.84 4.67
C ARG A 4 -3.61 7.50 3.80
N ILE A 5 -4.88 7.50 4.22
CA ILE A 5 -5.99 8.06 3.42
C ILE A 5 -5.72 9.53 3.08
N LYS A 6 -5.37 10.33 4.08
CA LYS A 6 -5.09 11.78 3.89
C LYS A 6 -3.89 12.00 2.98
N GLU A 7 -2.84 11.22 3.18
CA GLU A 7 -1.61 11.30 2.39
C GLU A 7 -1.89 11.02 0.91
N LEU A 8 -2.56 9.90 0.62
CA LEU A 8 -2.89 9.50 -0.75
C LEU A 8 -3.88 10.46 -1.40
N ARG A 9 -4.86 10.98 -0.66
CA ARG A 9 -5.78 12.01 -1.17
C ARG A 9 -5.02 13.27 -1.61
N LEU A 10 -4.09 13.75 -0.77
CA LEU A 10 -3.30 14.95 -1.08
C LEU A 10 -2.32 14.70 -2.24
N LYS A 11 -1.69 13.53 -2.29
CA LYS A 11 -0.80 13.12 -3.40
C LYS A 11 -1.52 13.09 -4.75
N ASN A 12 -2.81 12.78 -4.76
CA ASN A 12 -3.67 12.80 -5.95
C ASN A 12 -4.33 14.18 -6.20
N HIS A 13 -3.95 15.22 -5.46
CA HIS A 13 -4.51 16.58 -5.58
C HIS A 13 -6.04 16.65 -5.40
N LEU A 14 -6.60 15.82 -4.52
CA LEU A 14 -8.04 15.72 -4.29
C LEU A 14 -8.47 16.51 -3.04
N THR A 15 -9.59 17.22 -3.14
CA THR A 15 -10.31 17.74 -1.97
C THR A 15 -11.13 16.62 -1.32
N LEU A 16 -11.51 16.77 -0.04
CA LEU A 16 -12.42 15.82 0.62
C LEU A 16 -13.75 15.68 -0.14
N ARG A 17 -14.30 16.80 -0.63
CA ARG A 17 -15.53 16.83 -1.43
C ARG A 17 -15.39 16.05 -2.74
N ARG A 18 -14.25 16.20 -3.44
CA ARG A 18 -14.00 15.48 -4.69
C ARG A 18 -13.87 13.98 -4.44
N LEU A 19 -13.05 13.56 -3.48
CA LEU A 19 -12.93 12.15 -3.11
C LEU A 19 -14.26 11.55 -2.67
N GLY A 20 -15.04 12.30 -1.87
CA GLY A 20 -16.39 11.92 -1.46
C GLY A 20 -17.32 11.69 -2.65
N LYS A 21 -17.31 12.59 -3.62
CA LYS A 21 -18.10 12.45 -4.85
C LYS A 21 -17.69 11.21 -5.66
N GLU A 22 -16.39 10.98 -5.83
CA GLU A 22 -15.88 9.84 -6.61
C GLU A 22 -16.13 8.49 -5.91
N LEU A 23 -16.20 8.47 -4.59
CA LEU A 23 -16.45 7.27 -3.79
C LEU A 23 -17.89 7.13 -3.27
N ASP A 24 -18.80 8.01 -3.66
CA ASP A 24 -20.16 8.07 -3.12
C ASP A 24 -20.19 8.05 -1.58
N MET A 25 -19.42 8.97 -0.97
CA MET A 25 -19.30 9.15 0.47
C MET A 25 -19.36 10.62 0.85
N TYR A 26 -19.93 10.92 2.03
CA TYR A 26 -19.85 12.26 2.60
C TYR A 26 -18.40 12.64 2.91
N ASP A 27 -18.02 13.87 2.59
CA ASP A 27 -16.72 14.47 2.89
C ASP A 27 -16.38 14.42 4.39
N SER A 28 -17.38 14.64 5.25
CA SER A 28 -17.28 14.51 6.70
C SER A 28 -16.92 13.09 7.14
N ARG A 29 -17.45 12.06 6.46
CA ARG A 29 -17.14 10.65 6.74
C ARG A 29 -15.68 10.34 6.40
N ILE A 30 -15.20 10.81 5.24
CA ILE A 30 -13.79 10.68 4.85
C ILE A 30 -12.88 11.42 5.83
N SER A 31 -13.24 12.63 6.25
CA SER A 31 -12.48 13.40 7.24
C SER A 31 -12.33 12.65 8.57
N GLN A 32 -13.40 11.98 9.03
CA GLN A 32 -13.35 11.14 10.23
C GLN A 32 -12.43 9.92 10.05
N TYR A 33 -12.38 9.34 8.86
CA TYR A 33 -11.43 8.26 8.54
C TYR A 33 -9.99 8.76 8.56
N GLU A 34 -9.71 9.89 7.92
CA GLU A 34 -8.36 10.48 7.87
C GLU A 34 -7.80 10.87 9.23
N THR A 35 -8.68 11.28 10.13
CA THR A 35 -8.33 11.70 11.49
C THR A 35 -8.38 10.55 12.50
N GLY A 36 -8.84 9.36 12.08
CA GLY A 36 -9.02 8.20 12.95
C GLY A 36 -10.20 8.30 13.93
N LYS A 37 -11.03 9.35 13.83
CA LYS A 37 -12.26 9.50 14.63
C LYS A 37 -13.27 8.39 14.34
N ARG A 38 -13.22 7.82 13.14
CA ARG A 38 -14.01 6.65 12.74
C ARG A 38 -13.10 5.68 11.99
N GLN A 39 -13.31 4.39 12.18
CA GLN A 39 -12.66 3.37 11.36
C GLN A 39 -13.54 3.00 10.15
N PRO A 40 -12.97 2.93 8.93
CA PRO A 40 -13.63 2.29 7.80
C PRO A 40 -13.95 0.82 8.10
N ASN A 41 -15.05 0.31 7.57
CA ASN A 41 -15.31 -1.12 7.53
C ASN A 41 -14.49 -1.79 6.41
N ILE A 42 -14.53 -3.13 6.33
CA ILE A 42 -13.75 -3.91 5.36
C ILE A 42 -14.03 -3.46 3.91
N GLU A 43 -15.30 -3.28 3.54
CA GLU A 43 -15.69 -2.83 2.20
C GLU A 43 -15.18 -1.42 1.89
N THR A 44 -15.24 -0.50 2.86
CA THR A 44 -14.75 0.87 2.70
C THR A 44 -13.22 0.89 2.56
N TRP A 45 -12.51 0.05 3.32
CA TRP A 45 -11.07 -0.12 3.17
C TRP A 45 -10.70 -0.59 1.77
N GLN A 46 -11.39 -1.63 1.28
CA GLN A 46 -11.16 -2.15 -0.06
C GLN A 46 -11.44 -1.09 -1.14
N LYS A 47 -12.58 -0.41 -1.04
CA LYS A 47 -12.97 0.65 -1.98
C LYS A 47 -11.96 1.80 -2.03
N LEU A 48 -11.44 2.24 -0.89
CA LEU A 48 -10.39 3.27 -0.83
C LEU A 48 -9.06 2.75 -1.41
N ALA A 49 -8.69 1.51 -1.10
CA ALA A 49 -7.46 0.89 -1.58
C ALA A 49 -7.46 0.75 -3.11
N ASP A 50 -8.57 0.27 -3.68
CA ASP A 50 -8.75 0.15 -5.13
C ASP A 50 -8.72 1.51 -5.83
N TYR A 51 -9.38 2.52 -5.25
CA TYR A 51 -9.36 3.89 -5.80
C TYR A 51 -7.95 4.47 -5.87
N PHE A 52 -7.13 4.25 -4.84
CA PHE A 52 -5.74 4.71 -4.83
C PHE A 52 -4.76 3.76 -5.51
N ASN A 53 -5.24 2.61 -6.02
CA ASN A 53 -4.43 1.52 -6.58
C ASN A 53 -3.29 1.08 -5.64
N VAL A 54 -3.65 0.82 -4.38
CA VAL A 54 -2.73 0.34 -3.34
C VAL A 54 -3.33 -0.88 -2.62
N SER A 55 -2.52 -1.59 -1.84
CA SER A 55 -3.04 -2.64 -0.96
C SER A 55 -3.71 -2.07 0.30
N VAL A 56 -4.72 -2.79 0.82
CA VAL A 56 -5.38 -2.43 2.09
C VAL A 56 -4.38 -2.31 3.25
N PRO A 57 -3.42 -3.24 3.45
CA PRO A 57 -2.42 -3.09 4.52
C PRO A 57 -1.54 -1.85 4.36
N TYR A 58 -1.19 -1.47 3.13
CA TYR A 58 -0.44 -0.24 2.86
C TYR A 58 -1.29 0.99 3.23
N LEU A 59 -2.55 1.03 2.79
CA LEU A 59 -3.47 2.11 3.09
C LEU A 59 -3.72 2.26 4.60
N GLN A 60 -3.82 1.15 5.33
CA GLN A 60 -4.03 1.12 6.78
C GLN A 60 -2.81 1.56 7.59
N GLY A 61 -1.61 1.54 7.01
CA GLY A 61 -0.39 1.89 7.73
C GLY A 61 0.43 0.69 8.22
N PHE A 62 0.04 -0.55 7.91
CA PHE A 62 0.68 -1.75 8.46
C PHE A 62 1.98 -2.13 7.73
N ILE A 63 2.11 -1.76 6.46
CA ILE A 63 3.32 -1.99 5.66
C ILE A 63 3.76 -0.70 4.98
N ASN A 64 5.05 -0.58 4.67
CA ASN A 64 5.62 0.57 3.95
C ASN A 64 5.78 0.31 2.45
N ILE A 65 5.58 -0.93 2.02
CA ILE A 65 5.70 -1.34 0.63
C ILE A 65 4.29 -1.30 0.02
N ASN A 66 4.12 -0.48 -1.02
CA ASN A 66 2.88 -0.52 -1.80
C ASN A 66 2.99 -1.66 -2.83
N ILE A 67 2.27 -2.74 -2.58
CA ILE A 67 2.07 -3.80 -3.56
C ILE A 67 0.69 -3.54 -4.19
N PRO A 68 0.60 -3.24 -5.50
CA PRO A 68 -0.69 -3.08 -6.17
C PRO A 68 -1.58 -4.31 -5.98
N ASN A 69 -2.89 -4.14 -5.84
CA ASN A 69 -3.84 -5.26 -5.67
C ASN A 69 -3.80 -6.25 -6.87
N ASN A 70 -3.35 -5.80 -8.04
CA ASN A 70 -3.20 -6.61 -9.24
C ASN A 70 -1.77 -7.14 -9.45
N PHE A 71 -0.89 -7.06 -8.45
CA PHE A 71 0.48 -7.54 -8.56
C PHE A 71 0.50 -9.06 -8.72
N LYS A 72 0.60 -9.51 -9.97
CA LYS A 72 0.70 -10.92 -10.37
C LYS A 72 1.92 -11.08 -11.26
N PHE A 73 2.66 -12.16 -11.04
CA PHE A 73 3.68 -12.62 -11.97
C PHE A 73 3.06 -13.67 -12.89
N ASN A 74 3.20 -13.49 -14.20
CA ASN A 74 2.69 -14.45 -15.17
C ASN A 74 3.61 -15.67 -15.30
N SER A 75 4.84 -15.58 -14.79
CA SER A 75 5.82 -16.64 -14.75
C SER A 75 6.85 -16.43 -13.63
N LYS A 76 7.60 -17.49 -13.31
CA LYS A 76 8.79 -17.38 -12.43
C LYS A 76 9.80 -16.37 -12.97
N LYS A 77 9.95 -16.27 -14.30
CA LYS A 77 10.87 -15.36 -14.95
C LYS A 77 10.50 -13.90 -14.66
N ASP A 78 9.21 -13.57 -14.72
CA ASP A 78 8.73 -12.21 -14.43
C ASP A 78 8.97 -11.83 -12.96
N ALA A 79 8.83 -12.80 -12.06
CA ALA A 79 9.15 -12.62 -10.64
C ALA A 79 10.65 -12.33 -10.44
N ILE A 80 11.51 -13.14 -11.07
CA ILE A 80 12.97 -12.98 -10.97
C ILE A 80 13.42 -11.63 -11.55
N ASP A 81 12.93 -11.24 -12.72
CA ASP A 81 13.25 -9.93 -13.33
C ASP A 81 12.86 -8.76 -12.42
N CYS A 82 11.71 -8.87 -11.73
CA CYS A 82 11.30 -7.86 -10.76
C CYS A 82 12.24 -7.83 -9.54
N ILE A 83 12.63 -8.98 -9.01
CA ILE A 83 13.58 -9.10 -7.90
C ILE A 83 14.92 -8.47 -8.29
N GLU A 84 15.46 -8.80 -9.46
CA GLU A 84 16.73 -8.24 -9.97
C GLU A 84 16.69 -6.72 -10.08
N LYS A 85 15.57 -6.15 -10.57
CA LYS A 85 15.37 -4.70 -10.64
C LYS A 85 15.34 -4.05 -9.26
N ILE A 86 14.65 -4.67 -8.30
CA ILE A 86 14.60 -4.18 -6.91
C ILE A 86 15.99 -4.23 -6.28
N MET A 87 16.69 -5.35 -6.43
CA MET A 87 18.05 -5.53 -5.91
C MET A 87 18.96 -4.44 -6.46
N LYS A 88 18.93 -4.21 -7.79
CA LYS A 88 19.73 -3.16 -8.42
C LYS A 88 19.36 -1.75 -7.96
N ALA A 89 18.07 -1.45 -7.78
CA ALA A 89 17.61 -0.13 -7.36
C ALA A 89 18.00 0.21 -5.91
N LEU A 90 18.18 -0.81 -5.08
CA LEU A 90 18.52 -0.67 -3.66
C LEU A 90 19.97 -1.04 -3.36
N ASP A 91 20.78 -1.31 -4.39
CA ASP A 91 22.17 -1.77 -4.27
C ASP A 91 22.34 -3.02 -3.38
N ILE A 92 21.39 -3.96 -3.49
CA ILE A 92 21.39 -5.22 -2.74
C ILE A 92 22.20 -6.26 -3.52
N SER A 93 23.22 -6.81 -2.87
CA SER A 93 24.05 -7.89 -3.41
C SER A 93 23.42 -9.27 -3.16
N LYS A 94 23.96 -10.31 -3.82
CA LYS A 94 23.56 -11.69 -3.56
C LYS A 94 23.97 -12.12 -2.14
N GLU A 95 25.12 -11.63 -1.68
CA GLU A 95 25.65 -11.88 -0.35
C GLU A 95 24.73 -11.31 0.75
N ASP A 96 24.08 -10.16 0.51
CA ASP A 96 23.13 -9.58 1.45
C ASP A 96 21.89 -10.48 1.64
N LEU A 97 21.40 -11.08 0.55
CA LEU A 97 20.30 -12.05 0.62
C LEU A 97 20.70 -13.37 1.31
N GLU A 98 21.92 -13.84 1.05
CA GLU A 98 22.41 -15.08 1.67
C GLU A 98 22.60 -14.94 3.18
N LYS A 99 22.95 -13.75 3.68
CA LYS A 99 23.03 -13.45 5.11
C LYS A 99 21.65 -13.45 5.76
N SER A 100 20.66 -12.78 5.17
CA SER A 100 19.32 -12.70 5.75
C SER A 100 18.64 -14.06 5.93
N ILE A 101 18.85 -15.00 5.00
CA ILE A 101 18.27 -16.36 5.06
C ILE A 101 18.90 -17.21 6.17
N LYS A 102 20.14 -16.90 6.58
CA LYS A 102 20.83 -17.61 7.66
C LYS A 102 20.38 -17.10 9.04
N ASP A 103 20.13 -15.81 9.15
CA ASP A 103 19.68 -15.16 10.40
C ASP A 103 18.27 -15.63 10.81
N GLU A 104 17.40 -16.01 9.87
CA GLU A 104 16.04 -16.52 10.16
C GLU A 104 15.99 -18.00 10.65
N LYS A 105 17.10 -18.74 10.59
CA LYS A 105 17.14 -20.17 10.98
C LYS A 105 17.68 -20.43 12.40
N GLN A 106 17.91 -19.37 13.16
CA GLN A 106 18.57 -19.43 14.47
C GLN A 106 17.63 -19.23 15.68
N ASP A 107 16.32 -19.06 15.43
CA ASP A 107 15.25 -19.05 16.43
C ASP A 107 14.35 -20.30 16.35
#